data_AF-A0A8B8BK05-F1
#
_entry.id   AF-A0A8B8BK05-F1
#
_cell.length_a   1.000
_cell.length_b   1.000
_cell.length_c   1.000
_cell.angle_alpha   90.00
_cell.angle_beta   90.00
_cell.angle_gamma   90.00
#
_symmetry.space_group_name_H-M   'P 1'
#
loop_
_entity.id
_entity.type
_entity.pdbx_description
1 polymer ?
#
loop_
_entity_poly.entity_id
_entity_poly.type
_entity_poly.pdbx_seq_one_letter_code
_entity_poly.pdbx_strand_id
1 'polypeptide(L)'
;MKNVFTSGRLFIPFLALSDLVTLLYNGSVEFSTELQPFWATTDYETVCKVNMFIGLVLVVISGCLYFAIAVHRYVLICKPLHGSPSRRVRVIILIVIGLFVLGTSVPKYIFSGLTKVVIKSERISNITTVAYLCGTAESFENTLSTNVYNYILTVNSFIWNFSLAIMYIFVAKRIHQRSKESSTLKANTKEDESVSMSSDSVRSNPGINAKPRPKLVKQITARSITTFITNNRLSWMFILMTILNAVCFTPKLVLDILYSMDRYFFLNKDKLLYSVLHFFDNIFILNNVINPFIYGFFDRDFRNRFKKRFCLCLK
;
A
#
# COMPACT_ATOMS: atom_id res chain seq x y z
N MET A 1 -18.31 26.08 2.76
CA MET A 1 -17.62 24.80 2.47
C MET A 1 -17.38 24.04 3.77
N LYS A 2 -18.24 23.09 4.14
CA LYS A 2 -17.98 22.18 5.27
C LYS A 2 -16.67 21.43 4.97
N ASN A 3 -15.71 21.55 5.88
CA ASN A 3 -14.32 21.13 5.78
C ASN A 3 -14.15 19.78 5.05
N VAL A 4 -13.71 19.86 3.79
CA VAL A 4 -13.25 18.72 2.99
C VAL A 4 -12.13 17.94 3.71
N PHE A 5 -11.37 18.64 4.59
CA PHE A 5 -10.31 18.08 5.43
C PHE A 5 -10.79 17.32 6.69
N THR A 6 -12.09 17.35 7.04
CA THR A 6 -12.64 16.56 8.16
C THR A 6 -13.29 15.26 7.68
N SER A 7 -13.42 15.07 6.38
CA SER A 7 -13.91 13.81 5.84
C SER A 7 -12.79 12.80 5.88
N GLY A 8 -12.98 11.74 6.66
CA GLY A 8 -12.12 10.55 6.63
C GLY A 8 -12.01 9.87 5.26
N ARG A 9 -12.56 10.45 4.18
CA ARG A 9 -12.52 9.94 2.80
C ARG A 9 -11.66 10.79 1.86
N LEU A 10 -11.04 11.89 2.34
CA LEU A 10 -10.32 12.85 1.50
C LEU A 10 -9.31 12.19 0.56
N PHE A 11 -8.55 11.21 1.05
CA PHE A 11 -7.48 10.57 0.30
C PHE A 11 -7.94 9.46 -0.66
N ILE A 12 -9.20 9.02 -0.59
CA ILE A 12 -9.71 7.91 -1.42
C ILE A 12 -9.65 8.26 -2.92
N PRO A 13 -10.11 9.44 -3.39
CA PRO A 13 -10.04 9.77 -4.82
C PRO A 13 -8.61 9.93 -5.33
N PHE A 14 -7.71 10.50 -4.52
CA PHE A 14 -6.30 10.64 -4.90
C PHE A 14 -5.62 9.29 -5.02
N LEU A 15 -5.94 8.36 -4.10
CA LEU A 15 -5.43 7.00 -4.13
C LEU A 15 -5.96 6.25 -5.35
N ALA A 16 -7.27 6.31 -5.61
CA ALA A 16 -7.85 5.72 -6.80
C ALA A 16 -7.26 6.25 -8.11
N LEU A 17 -6.94 7.55 -8.20
CA LEU A 17 -6.27 8.13 -9.36
C LEU A 17 -4.83 7.61 -9.49
N SER A 18 -4.06 7.62 -8.40
CA SER A 18 -2.69 7.10 -8.37
C SER A 18 -2.65 5.63 -8.78
N ASP A 19 -3.56 4.82 -8.25
CA ASP A 19 -3.69 3.40 -8.53
C ASP A 19 -4.03 3.16 -10.01
N LEU A 20 -4.99 3.93 -10.56
CA LEU A 20 -5.39 3.81 -11.96
C LEU A 20 -4.24 4.16 -12.91
N VAL A 21 -3.54 5.27 -12.66
CA VAL A 21 -2.39 5.68 -13.48
C VAL A 21 -1.29 4.62 -13.41
N THR A 22 -0.99 4.12 -12.21
CA THR A 22 0.03 3.08 -11.99
C THR A 22 -0.33 1.78 -12.70
N LEU A 23 -1.59 1.37 -12.62
CA LEU A 23 -2.09 0.15 -13.27
C LEU A 23 -2.02 0.25 -14.80
N LEU A 24 -2.52 1.34 -15.37
CA LEU A 24 -2.51 1.55 -16.83
C LEU A 24 -1.07 1.63 -17.35
N TYR A 25 -0.21 2.35 -16.64
CA TYR A 25 1.17 2.55 -17.06
C TYR A 25 1.98 1.25 -16.97
N ASN A 26 2.05 0.63 -15.78
CA ASN A 26 2.82 -0.60 -15.59
C ASN A 26 2.23 -1.75 -16.41
N GLY A 27 0.90 -1.83 -16.55
CA GLY A 27 0.28 -2.82 -17.43
C GLY A 27 0.68 -2.65 -18.90
N SER A 28 0.82 -1.41 -19.37
CA SER A 28 1.26 -1.13 -20.74
C SER A 28 2.74 -1.45 -20.96
N VAL A 29 3.59 -1.09 -19.98
CA VAL A 29 5.03 -1.41 -20.03
C VAL A 29 5.23 -2.93 -20.00
N GLU A 30 4.56 -3.63 -19.07
CA GLU A 30 4.70 -5.07 -18.92
C GLU A 30 4.17 -5.85 -20.13
N PHE A 31 3.03 -5.41 -20.68
CA PHE A 31 2.53 -5.99 -21.93
C PHE A 31 3.52 -5.81 -23.09
N SER A 32 4.21 -4.67 -23.13
CA SER A 32 5.23 -4.40 -24.16
C SER A 32 6.48 -5.27 -23.96
N THR A 33 6.92 -5.48 -22.72
CA THR A 33 8.07 -6.35 -22.40
C THR A 33 7.77 -7.82 -22.64
N GLU A 34 6.53 -8.27 -22.46
CA GLU A 34 6.12 -9.65 -22.77
C GLU A 34 6.03 -9.90 -24.28
N LEU A 35 5.55 -8.92 -25.06
CA LEU A 35 5.57 -9.01 -26.52
C LEU A 35 6.99 -8.96 -27.08
N GLN A 36 7.86 -8.17 -26.46
CA GLN A 36 9.24 -7.97 -26.91
C GLN A 36 10.20 -7.83 -25.72
N PRO A 37 10.69 -8.95 -25.17
CA PRO A 37 11.59 -8.92 -24.01
C PRO A 37 13.00 -8.44 -24.35
N PHE A 38 13.39 -8.50 -25.63
CA PHE A 38 14.72 -8.16 -26.11
C PHE A 38 14.67 -7.18 -27.28
N TRP A 39 15.58 -6.21 -27.29
CA TRP A 39 15.76 -5.29 -28.40
C TRP A 39 16.98 -5.70 -29.24
N ALA A 40 16.84 -5.65 -30.57
CA ALA A 40 17.93 -5.96 -31.50
C ALA A 40 18.90 -4.79 -31.70
N THR A 41 18.42 -3.56 -31.51
CA THR A 41 19.17 -2.31 -31.71
C THR A 41 19.08 -1.41 -30.47
N THR A 42 19.88 -0.35 -30.45
CA THR A 42 19.93 0.63 -29.36
C THR A 42 18.92 1.78 -29.54
N ASP A 43 18.07 1.75 -30.57
CA ASP A 43 17.18 2.87 -30.94
C ASP A 43 16.15 3.21 -29.86
N TYR A 44 15.88 2.29 -28.94
CA TYR A 44 14.86 2.40 -27.90
C TYR A 44 15.43 2.80 -26.53
N GLU A 45 16.68 3.26 -26.46
CA GLU A 45 17.32 3.64 -25.20
C GLU A 45 16.55 4.75 -24.46
N THR A 46 16.08 5.78 -25.18
CA THR A 46 15.28 6.87 -24.60
C THR A 46 13.97 6.35 -24.01
N VAL A 47 13.31 5.40 -24.69
CA VAL A 47 12.06 4.78 -24.19
C VAL A 47 12.33 4.03 -22.89
N CYS A 48 13.43 3.27 -22.81
CA CYS A 48 13.85 2.60 -21.59
C CYS A 48 14.09 3.59 -20.43
N LYS A 49 14.85 4.67 -20.68
CA LYS A 49 15.13 5.71 -19.68
C LYS A 49 13.87 6.38 -19.16
N VAL A 50 12.96 6.76 -20.07
CA VAL A 50 11.66 7.35 -19.72
C VAL A 50 10.83 6.35 -18.91
N ASN A 51 10.81 5.07 -19.30
CA ASN A 51 10.04 4.05 -18.61
C ASN A 51 10.51 3.81 -17.18
N MET A 52 11.81 3.70 -16.99
CA MET A 52 12.42 3.58 -15.66
C MET A 52 12.16 4.82 -14.79
N PHE A 53 12.21 6.02 -15.38
CA PHE A 53 11.90 7.27 -14.69
C PHE A 53 10.45 7.34 -14.23
N ILE A 54 9.49 7.17 -15.14
CA ILE A 54 8.05 7.26 -14.83
C ILE A 54 7.65 6.15 -13.86
N GLY A 55 8.14 4.92 -14.06
CA GLY A 55 7.89 3.81 -13.14
C GLY A 55 8.31 4.16 -11.71
N LEU A 56 9.49 4.74 -11.51
CA LEU A 56 9.94 5.17 -10.19
C LEU A 56 9.12 6.35 -9.64
N VAL A 57 8.79 7.35 -10.46
CA VAL A 57 7.93 8.48 -10.05
C VAL A 57 6.59 7.97 -9.49
N LEU A 58 5.95 7.03 -10.19
CA LEU A 58 4.66 6.47 -9.78
C LEU A 58 4.76 5.73 -8.45
N VAL A 59 5.82 4.93 -8.27
CA VAL A 59 6.10 4.23 -7.00
C VAL A 59 6.31 5.22 -5.85
N VAL A 60 7.13 6.26 -6.06
CA VAL A 60 7.42 7.25 -5.00
C VAL A 60 6.17 8.07 -4.64
N ILE A 61 5.39 8.51 -5.64
CA ILE A 61 4.13 9.25 -5.39
C ILE A 61 3.13 8.38 -4.62
N SER A 62 2.93 7.13 -5.05
CA SER A 62 2.05 6.19 -4.36
C SER A 62 2.51 5.96 -2.92
N GLY A 63 3.82 5.73 -2.75
CA GLY A 63 4.49 5.71 -1.45
C GLY A 63 4.06 6.90 -0.60
N CYS A 64 4.42 8.12 -0.99
CA CYS A 64 4.10 9.37 -0.29
C CYS A 64 2.63 9.48 0.11
N LEU A 65 1.72 9.04 -0.76
CA LEU A 65 0.29 9.03 -0.49
C LEU A 65 -0.08 8.07 0.65
N TYR A 66 0.45 6.85 0.68
CA TYR A 66 0.25 5.91 1.79
C TYR A 66 0.71 6.48 3.13
N PHE A 67 1.84 7.18 3.17
CA PHE A 67 2.32 7.79 4.42
C PHE A 67 1.48 9.00 4.83
N ALA A 68 1.07 9.84 3.87
CA ALA A 68 0.13 10.94 4.14
C ALA A 68 -1.19 10.41 4.73
N ILE A 69 -1.69 9.29 4.21
CA ILE A 69 -2.87 8.59 4.74
C ILE A 69 -2.59 8.09 6.18
N ALA A 70 -1.45 7.47 6.43
CA ALA A 70 -1.09 6.97 7.76
C ALA A 70 -1.01 8.11 8.79
N VAL A 71 -0.37 9.23 8.44
CA VAL A 71 -0.29 10.45 9.26
C VAL A 71 -1.68 11.01 9.51
N HIS A 72 -2.50 11.15 8.47
CA HIS A 72 -3.87 11.65 8.60
C HIS A 72 -4.70 10.77 9.55
N ARG A 73 -4.57 9.45 9.44
CA ARG A 73 -5.24 8.49 10.34
C ARG A 73 -4.75 8.64 11.77
N TYR A 74 -3.45 8.73 11.96
CA TYR A 74 -2.85 8.94 13.27
C TYR A 74 -3.35 10.24 13.90
N VAL A 75 -3.37 11.35 13.19
CA VAL A 75 -3.89 12.63 13.71
C VAL A 75 -5.36 12.51 14.08
N LEU A 76 -6.20 11.98 13.17
CA LEU A 76 -7.65 11.85 13.41
C LEU A 76 -7.98 10.98 14.63
N ILE A 77 -7.18 9.95 14.90
CA ILE A 77 -7.45 8.96 15.95
C ILE A 77 -6.70 9.28 17.24
N CYS A 78 -5.43 9.62 17.17
CA CYS A 78 -4.57 9.85 18.33
C CYS A 78 -4.62 11.30 18.81
N LYS A 79 -4.86 12.28 17.91
CA LYS A 79 -4.84 13.72 18.22
C LYS A 79 -6.08 14.46 17.66
N PRO A 80 -7.29 14.18 18.17
CA PRO A 80 -8.54 14.73 17.62
C PRO A 80 -8.67 16.27 17.72
N LEU A 81 -7.93 16.92 18.63
CA LEU A 81 -7.91 18.38 18.80
C LEU A 81 -6.86 19.09 17.93
N HIS A 82 -6.09 18.33 17.13
CA HIS A 82 -5.08 18.93 16.28
C HIS A 82 -5.74 19.67 15.11
N GLY A 83 -5.46 20.97 14.99
CA GLY A 83 -5.93 21.78 13.88
C GLY A 83 -5.34 21.31 12.54
N SER A 84 -6.05 21.61 11.45
CA SER A 84 -5.48 21.40 10.12
C SER A 84 -4.26 22.31 9.89
N PRO A 85 -3.21 21.84 9.18
CA PRO A 85 -2.07 22.68 8.86
C PRO A 85 -2.49 23.90 8.04
N SER A 86 -1.81 25.03 8.25
CA SER A 86 -2.08 26.28 7.53
C SER A 86 -1.79 26.16 6.03
N ARG A 87 -2.34 27.06 5.20
CA ARG A 87 -2.11 27.05 3.74
C ARG A 87 -0.62 27.09 3.39
N ARG A 88 0.17 27.91 4.08
CA ARG A 88 1.62 28.02 3.87
C ARG A 88 2.33 26.70 4.13
N VAL A 89 2.01 26.04 5.26
CA VAL A 89 2.60 24.74 5.62
C VAL A 89 2.26 23.67 4.58
N ARG A 90 1.03 23.64 4.07
CA ARG A 90 0.63 22.67 3.02
C ARG A 90 1.43 22.86 1.73
N VAL A 91 1.63 24.10 1.30
CA VAL A 91 2.42 24.39 0.09
C VAL A 91 3.87 23.94 0.29
N ILE A 92 4.47 24.23 1.45
CA ILE A 92 5.83 23.78 1.78
C ILE A 92 5.92 22.25 1.73
N ILE A 93 4.96 21.53 2.33
CA ILE A 93 4.92 20.06 2.28
C ILE A 93 4.89 19.54 0.84
N LEU A 94 4.05 20.13 -0.02
CA LEU A 94 3.96 19.73 -1.44
C LEU A 94 5.27 19.99 -2.19
N ILE A 95 5.93 21.12 -1.93
CA ILE A 95 7.24 21.43 -2.53
C ILE A 95 8.28 20.42 -2.08
N VAL A 96 8.35 20.10 -0.78
CA VAL A 96 9.29 19.11 -0.24
C VAL A 96 9.06 17.73 -0.85
N ILE A 97 7.80 17.30 -0.96
CA ILE A 97 7.45 16.04 -1.63
C ILE A 97 7.88 16.07 -3.10
N GLY A 98 7.60 17.15 -3.81
CA GLY A 98 8.00 17.31 -5.22
C GLY A 98 9.51 17.22 -5.41
N LEU A 99 10.28 17.93 -4.58
CA LEU A 99 11.74 17.86 -4.58
C LEU A 99 12.26 16.46 -4.27
N PHE A 100 11.64 15.75 -3.32
CA PHE A 100 11.99 14.38 -3.00
C PHE A 100 11.70 13.41 -4.16
N VAL A 101 10.53 13.52 -4.80
CA VAL A 101 10.17 12.71 -5.98
C VAL A 101 11.16 12.94 -7.11
N LEU A 102 11.47 14.20 -7.41
CA LEU A 102 12.43 14.54 -8.47
C LEU A 102 13.85 14.09 -8.12
N GLY A 103 14.30 14.33 -6.89
CA GLY A 103 15.64 13.97 -6.43
C GLY A 103 15.90 12.46 -6.44
N THR A 104 14.87 11.66 -6.19
CA THR A 104 14.96 10.19 -6.28
C THR A 104 14.81 9.67 -7.70
N SER A 105 13.94 10.29 -8.51
CA SER A 105 13.57 9.76 -9.83
C SER A 105 14.48 10.22 -10.96
N VAL A 106 14.96 11.46 -10.95
CA VAL A 106 15.83 11.99 -12.02
C VAL A 106 17.14 11.19 -12.16
N PRO A 107 17.84 10.79 -11.09
CA PRO A 107 19.02 9.93 -11.24
C PRO A 107 18.69 8.58 -11.89
N LYS A 108 17.48 8.03 -11.69
CA LYS A 108 17.04 6.81 -12.38
C LYS A 108 17.02 7.00 -13.89
N TYR A 109 16.56 8.15 -14.38
CA TYR A 109 16.62 8.47 -15.82
C TYR A 109 18.06 8.49 -16.34
N ILE A 110 18.99 9.06 -15.56
CA ILE A 110 20.40 9.22 -15.94
C ILE A 110 21.12 7.87 -15.98
N PHE A 111 20.96 7.05 -14.94
CA PHE A 111 21.67 5.77 -14.79
C PHE A 111 21.04 4.61 -15.57
N SER A 112 19.77 4.73 -15.96
CA SER A 112 19.11 3.69 -16.75
C SER A 112 19.51 3.78 -18.23
N GLY A 113 19.36 2.68 -18.94
CA GLY A 113 19.65 2.57 -20.37
C GLY A 113 19.54 1.13 -20.84
N LEU A 114 20.12 0.85 -22.00
CA LEU A 114 20.18 -0.50 -22.55
C LEU A 114 21.43 -1.23 -22.05
N THR A 115 21.25 -2.48 -21.64
CA THR A 115 22.32 -3.36 -21.19
C THR A 115 22.45 -4.55 -22.14
N LYS A 116 23.67 -4.82 -22.62
CA LYS A 116 23.95 -5.78 -23.70
C LYS A 116 24.11 -7.21 -23.19
N VAL A 117 23.11 -8.07 -23.32
CA VAL A 117 23.20 -9.49 -22.92
C VAL A 117 23.52 -10.39 -24.11
N VAL A 118 24.31 -11.44 -23.84
CA VAL A 118 24.60 -12.48 -24.83
C VAL A 118 23.74 -13.69 -24.52
N ILE A 119 22.86 -14.05 -25.46
CA ILE A 119 21.96 -15.19 -25.32
C ILE A 119 22.53 -16.34 -26.14
N LYS A 120 22.70 -17.51 -25.51
CA LYS A 120 23.06 -18.75 -26.18
C LYS A 120 21.78 -19.50 -26.52
N SER A 121 21.48 -19.65 -27.82
CA SER A 121 20.33 -20.44 -28.26
C SER A 121 20.68 -21.92 -28.28
N GLU A 122 20.06 -22.72 -27.42
CA GLU A 122 20.21 -24.18 -27.43
C GLU A 122 19.44 -24.85 -28.60
N ARG A 123 18.43 -24.18 -29.18
CA ARG A 123 17.57 -24.78 -30.22
C ARG A 123 18.16 -24.75 -31.63
N ILE A 124 19.08 -23.84 -31.92
CA ILE A 124 19.64 -23.63 -33.26
C ILE A 124 21.13 -23.37 -33.11
N SER A 125 21.91 -24.45 -33.15
CA SER A 125 23.35 -24.49 -33.44
C SER A 125 24.25 -23.46 -32.74
N ASN A 126 24.44 -23.48 -31.41
CA ASN A 126 25.50 -22.71 -30.70
C ASN A 126 25.67 -21.23 -31.13
N ILE A 127 24.65 -20.59 -31.69
CA ILE A 127 24.73 -19.19 -32.13
C ILE A 127 24.61 -18.33 -30.87
N THR A 128 25.64 -17.50 -30.65
CA THR A 128 25.60 -16.43 -29.66
C THR A 128 24.96 -15.21 -30.31
N THR A 129 23.75 -14.86 -29.88
CA THR A 129 23.05 -13.65 -30.33
C THR A 129 23.21 -12.55 -29.29
N VAL A 130 23.51 -11.34 -29.77
CA VAL A 130 23.53 -10.14 -28.93
C VAL A 130 22.11 -9.58 -28.85
N ALA A 131 21.66 -9.30 -27.64
CA ALA A 131 20.38 -8.68 -27.36
C ALA A 131 20.54 -7.57 -26.32
N TYR A 132 19.62 -6.61 -26.31
CA TYR A 132 19.61 -5.51 -25.36
C TYR A 132 18.38 -5.58 -24.45
N LEU A 133 18.59 -5.38 -23.15
CA LEU A 133 17.56 -5.31 -22.12
C LEU A 133 17.49 -3.89 -21.55
N CYS A 134 16.32 -3.48 -21.09
CA CYS A 134 16.18 -2.23 -20.33
C CYS A 134 16.66 -2.43 -18.89
N GLY A 135 17.60 -1.62 -18.43
CA GLY A 135 18.25 -1.79 -17.13
C GLY A 135 19.14 -0.63 -16.76
N THR A 136 20.20 -0.90 -16.00
CA THR A 136 21.30 0.04 -15.79
C THR A 136 22.11 0.14 -17.09
N ALA A 137 22.41 1.34 -17.54
CA ALA A 137 23.21 1.52 -18.75
C ALA A 137 24.62 0.94 -18.56
N GLU A 138 25.20 0.39 -19.62
CA GLU A 138 26.52 -0.27 -19.60
C GLU A 138 27.63 0.66 -19.09
N SER A 139 27.59 1.96 -19.41
CA SER A 139 28.56 2.96 -18.94
C SER A 139 28.53 3.19 -17.43
N PHE A 140 27.44 2.81 -16.77
CA PHE A 140 27.20 3.04 -15.34
C PHE A 140 27.20 1.73 -14.54
N GLU A 141 27.40 0.60 -15.21
CA GLU A 141 27.46 -0.73 -14.59
C GLU A 141 28.65 -0.82 -13.62
N ASN A 142 28.38 -1.30 -12.40
CA ASN A 142 29.36 -1.44 -11.31
C ASN A 142 30.11 -0.15 -10.92
N THR A 143 29.65 1.02 -11.35
CA THR A 143 30.23 2.29 -10.92
C THR A 143 29.84 2.62 -9.48
N LEU A 144 30.72 3.31 -8.76
CA LEU A 144 30.45 3.74 -7.38
C LEU A 144 29.17 4.57 -7.29
N SER A 145 28.94 5.49 -8.22
CA SER A 145 27.77 6.37 -8.24
C SER A 145 26.45 5.59 -8.33
N THR A 146 26.36 4.63 -9.24
CA THR A 146 25.16 3.79 -9.41
C THR A 146 24.94 2.87 -8.23
N ASN A 147 26.02 2.28 -7.69
CA ASN A 147 25.93 1.40 -6.52
C ASN A 147 25.47 2.17 -5.28
N VAL A 148 26.03 3.36 -5.04
CA VAL A 148 25.59 4.25 -3.96
C VAL A 148 24.13 4.65 -4.15
N TYR A 149 23.73 5.01 -5.37
CA TYR A 149 22.34 5.36 -5.68
C TYR A 149 21.36 4.21 -5.41
N ASN A 150 21.66 3.01 -5.91
CA ASN A 150 20.82 1.83 -5.70
C ASN A 150 20.76 1.44 -4.22
N TYR A 151 21.86 1.58 -3.49
CA TYR A 151 21.90 1.37 -2.04
C TYR A 151 21.00 2.38 -1.30
N ILE A 152 21.10 3.67 -1.62
CA ILE A 152 20.24 4.72 -1.06
C ILE A 152 18.76 4.42 -1.34
N LEU A 153 18.42 4.05 -2.58
CA LEU A 153 17.04 3.74 -2.97
C LEU A 153 16.49 2.51 -2.21
N THR A 154 17.32 1.49 -2.04
CA THR A 154 17.00 0.28 -1.26
C THR A 154 16.76 0.62 0.21
N VAL A 155 17.69 1.33 0.85
CA VAL A 155 17.56 1.77 2.25
C VAL A 155 16.31 2.63 2.44
N ASN A 156 16.07 3.58 1.54
CA ASN A 156 14.87 4.43 1.56
C ASN A 156 13.58 3.60 1.47
N SER A 157 13.56 2.55 0.64
CA SER A 157 12.40 1.64 0.52
C SER A 157 12.13 0.88 1.83
N PHE A 158 13.17 0.43 2.54
CA PHE A 158 13.02 -0.16 3.87
C PHE A 158 12.49 0.85 4.88
N ILE A 159 13.08 2.04 4.96
CA ILE A 159 12.64 3.13 5.86
C ILE A 159 11.14 3.41 5.65
N TRP A 160 10.69 3.45 4.39
CA TRP A 160 9.28 3.65 4.06
C TRP A 160 8.38 2.58 4.68
N ASN A 161 8.70 1.31 4.43
CA ASN A 161 7.93 0.18 4.94
C ASN A 161 7.90 0.14 6.48
N PHE A 162 9.04 0.36 7.14
CA PHE A 162 9.10 0.42 8.60
C PHE A 162 8.30 1.59 9.18
N SER A 163 8.43 2.79 8.58
CA SER A 163 7.71 3.98 9.04
C SER A 163 6.18 3.80 8.96
N LEU A 164 5.68 3.21 7.87
CA LEU A 164 4.27 2.87 7.70
C LEU A 164 3.82 1.85 8.74
N ALA A 165 4.59 0.78 8.95
CA ALA A 165 4.27 -0.24 9.95
C ALA A 165 4.14 0.37 11.36
N ILE A 166 5.11 1.18 11.78
CA ILE A 166 5.11 1.85 13.08
C ILE A 166 3.88 2.76 13.24
N MET A 167 3.59 3.59 12.24
CA MET A 167 2.44 4.49 12.26
C MET A 167 1.12 3.74 12.42
N TYR A 168 0.95 2.63 11.69
CA TYR A 168 -0.28 1.83 11.80
C TYR A 168 -0.35 0.99 13.06
N ILE A 169 0.78 0.56 13.64
CA ILE A 169 0.81 -0.05 14.98
C ILE A 169 0.27 0.96 16.01
N PHE A 170 0.68 2.23 15.96
CA PHE A 170 0.14 3.24 16.86
C PHE A 170 -1.35 3.50 16.63
N VAL A 171 -1.78 3.59 15.37
CA VAL A 171 -3.21 3.71 15.03
C VAL A 171 -4.01 2.52 15.59
N ALA A 172 -3.56 1.29 15.36
CA ALA A 172 -4.23 0.08 15.83
C ALA A 172 -4.30 0.01 17.36
N LYS A 173 -3.17 0.29 18.05
CA LYS A 173 -3.12 0.37 19.53
C LYS A 173 -4.13 1.38 20.07
N ARG A 174 -4.19 2.57 19.48
CA ARG A 174 -5.13 3.62 19.94
C ARG A 174 -6.59 3.25 19.69
N ILE A 175 -6.90 2.63 18.56
CA ILE A 175 -8.25 2.12 18.27
C ILE A 175 -8.65 1.08 19.33
N HIS A 176 -7.76 0.12 19.64
CA HIS A 176 -8.03 -0.90 20.65
C HIS A 176 -8.23 -0.31 22.06
N GLN A 177 -7.38 0.65 22.46
CA GLN A 177 -7.47 1.32 23.75
C GLN A 177 -8.82 2.05 23.93
N ARG A 178 -9.26 2.82 22.92
CA ARG A 178 -10.56 3.50 22.95
C ARG A 178 -11.74 2.53 23.07
N SER A 179 -11.63 1.35 22.46
CA SER A 179 -12.67 0.31 22.59
C SER A 179 -12.75 -0.23 24.00
N LYS A 180 -11.60 -0.41 24.66
CA LYS A 180 -11.54 -0.84 26.07
C LYS A 180 -12.16 0.22 26.97
N GLU A 181 -11.74 1.48 26.84
CA GLU A 181 -12.30 2.63 27.58
C GLU A 181 -13.82 2.73 27.41
N SER A 182 -14.33 2.65 26.17
CA SER A 182 -15.77 2.68 25.91
C SER A 182 -16.54 1.50 26.51
N SER A 183 -15.90 0.33 26.63
CA SER A 183 -16.51 -0.85 27.25
C SER A 183 -16.56 -0.72 28.78
N THR A 184 -15.52 -0.16 29.40
CA THR A 184 -15.48 0.12 30.84
C THR A 184 -16.49 1.21 31.23
N LEU A 185 -16.58 2.31 30.47
CA LEU A 185 -17.61 3.34 30.74
C LEU A 185 -19.03 2.74 30.69
N LYS A 186 -19.32 1.89 29.70
CA LYS A 186 -20.63 1.22 29.59
C LYS A 186 -20.91 0.21 30.69
N ALA A 187 -19.89 -0.35 31.33
CA ALA A 187 -20.06 -1.22 32.49
C ALA A 187 -20.43 -0.38 33.72
N ASN A 188 -19.70 0.70 33.97
CA ASN A 188 -19.95 1.58 35.12
C ASN A 188 -21.32 2.29 35.03
N THR A 189 -21.73 2.77 33.86
CA THR A 189 -23.07 3.40 33.70
C THR A 189 -24.21 2.42 33.98
N LYS A 190 -24.03 1.12 33.69
CA LYS A 190 -25.04 0.10 34.00
C LYS A 190 -25.11 -0.24 35.48
N GLU A 191 -24.00 -0.14 36.20
CA GLU A 191 -23.99 -0.28 37.66
C GLU A 191 -24.69 0.91 38.31
N ASP A 192 -24.42 2.15 37.88
CA ASP A 192 -25.08 3.36 38.41
C ASP A 192 -26.60 3.39 38.14
N GLU A 193 -27.05 2.93 36.97
CA GLU A 193 -28.49 2.76 36.67
C GLU A 193 -29.14 1.64 37.51
N SER A 194 -28.39 0.62 37.91
CA SER A 194 -28.89 -0.45 38.78
C SER A 194 -28.96 -0.07 40.26
N VAL A 195 -28.12 0.87 40.72
CA VAL A 195 -28.10 1.39 42.09
C VAL A 195 -29.21 2.43 42.32
N SER A 196 -29.63 3.14 41.28
CA SER A 196 -30.68 4.17 41.36
C SER A 196 -32.12 3.62 41.29
N MET A 197 -32.30 2.29 41.17
CA MET A 197 -33.63 1.66 41.06
C MET A 197 -33.86 0.53 42.07
N SER A 198 -33.32 0.67 43.28
CA SER A 198 -33.62 -0.23 44.40
C SER A 198 -33.67 0.52 45.73
N SER A 199 -34.75 1.26 45.95
CA SER A 199 -35.35 1.39 47.27
C SER A 199 -36.64 0.57 47.24
N ASP A 200 -36.54 -0.72 47.56
CA ASP A 200 -37.46 -1.38 48.49
C ASP A 200 -37.19 -2.89 48.63
N SER A 201 -36.97 -3.26 49.89
CA SER A 201 -37.15 -4.55 50.54
C SER A 201 -36.21 -5.74 50.22
N VAL A 202 -35.61 -6.20 51.31
CA VAL A 202 -34.78 -7.39 51.51
C VAL A 202 -35.59 -8.68 51.32
N ARG A 203 -35.10 -9.63 50.50
CA ARG A 203 -35.08 -11.05 50.89
C ARG A 203 -34.01 -11.83 50.12
N SER A 204 -33.17 -12.51 50.90
CA SER A 204 -32.03 -13.34 50.53
C SER A 204 -32.43 -14.60 49.75
N ASN A 205 -31.63 -14.95 48.74
CA ASN A 205 -31.42 -16.34 48.31
C ASN A 205 -30.03 -16.49 47.66
N PRO A 206 -29.11 -17.32 48.19
CA PRO A 206 -27.83 -17.58 47.56
C PRO A 206 -27.93 -18.84 46.69
N GLY A 207 -27.56 -18.73 45.41
CA GLY A 207 -27.18 -19.89 44.61
C GLY A 207 -27.92 -20.06 43.30
N ILE A 208 -27.49 -19.36 42.25
CA ILE A 208 -27.37 -19.94 40.90
C ILE A 208 -26.08 -19.38 40.29
N ASN A 209 -25.00 -20.15 40.37
CA ASN A 209 -23.80 -19.93 39.55
C ASN A 209 -24.14 -20.29 38.09
N ALA A 210 -24.87 -19.41 37.41
CA ALA A 210 -25.14 -19.54 35.99
C ALA A 210 -23.85 -19.19 35.22
N LYS A 211 -22.98 -20.19 35.00
CA LYS A 211 -21.88 -20.06 34.02
C LYS A 211 -22.50 -19.59 32.70
N PRO A 212 -22.00 -18.50 32.10
CA PRO A 212 -22.61 -17.96 30.90
C PRO A 212 -22.48 -18.99 29.76
N ARG A 213 -23.61 -19.34 29.14
CA ARG A 213 -23.67 -20.34 28.07
C ARG A 213 -22.64 -19.96 26.98
N PRO A 214 -21.71 -20.86 26.58
CA PRO A 214 -20.59 -20.52 25.70
C PRO A 214 -21.02 -19.97 24.32
N LYS A 215 -22.22 -20.33 23.85
CA LYS A 215 -22.83 -19.79 22.63
C LYS A 215 -23.21 -18.30 22.76
N LEU A 216 -23.75 -17.88 23.91
CA LEU A 216 -24.15 -16.49 24.17
C LEU A 216 -22.93 -15.58 24.33
N VAL A 217 -21.88 -16.06 25.00
CA VAL A 217 -20.59 -15.34 25.12
C VAL A 217 -19.97 -15.14 23.73
N LYS A 218 -19.87 -16.19 22.90
CA LYS A 218 -19.39 -16.06 21.51
C LYS A 218 -20.20 -15.04 20.69
N GLN A 219 -21.53 -15.01 20.87
CA GLN A 219 -22.40 -14.10 20.14
C GLN A 219 -22.23 -12.63 20.59
N ILE A 220 -22.05 -12.39 21.88
CA ILE A 220 -21.77 -11.06 22.46
C ILE A 220 -20.38 -10.56 22.03
N THR A 221 -19.36 -11.43 22.08
CA THR A 221 -18.00 -11.11 21.61
C THR A 221 -17.99 -10.80 20.11
N ALA A 222 -18.69 -11.58 19.28
CA ALA A 222 -18.80 -11.33 17.84
C ALA A 222 -19.54 -10.01 17.54
N ARG A 223 -20.60 -9.67 18.28
CA ARG A 223 -21.35 -8.42 18.12
C ARG A 223 -20.54 -7.19 18.55
N SER A 224 -19.72 -7.33 19.60
CA SER A 224 -18.77 -6.30 20.05
C SER A 224 -17.67 -6.05 19.00
N ILE A 225 -17.04 -7.11 18.48
CA ILE A 225 -16.04 -7.04 17.41
C ILE A 225 -16.63 -6.39 16.15
N THR A 226 -17.84 -6.78 15.75
CA THR A 226 -18.51 -6.22 14.56
C THR A 226 -18.77 -4.73 14.73
N THR A 227 -19.25 -4.30 15.91
CA THR A 227 -19.52 -2.88 16.22
C THR A 227 -18.24 -2.05 16.21
N PHE A 228 -17.16 -2.58 16.78
CA PHE A 228 -15.83 -1.99 16.79
C PHE A 228 -15.23 -1.81 15.38
N ILE A 229 -15.36 -2.84 14.54
CA ILE A 229 -14.96 -2.78 13.13
C ILE A 229 -15.78 -1.72 12.38
N THR A 230 -17.11 -1.67 12.58
CA THR A 230 -17.95 -0.67 11.89
C THR A 230 -17.65 0.77 12.28
N ASN A 231 -17.32 1.03 13.54
CA ASN A 231 -17.03 2.39 14.02
C ASN A 231 -15.68 2.91 13.51
N ASN A 232 -14.72 2.02 13.25
CA ASN A 232 -13.38 2.36 12.75
C ASN A 232 -13.12 1.80 11.34
N ARG A 233 -14.19 1.53 10.58
CA ARG A 233 -14.13 0.79 9.31
C ARG A 233 -13.13 1.36 8.32
N LEU A 234 -13.02 2.69 8.24
CA LEU A 234 -12.08 3.36 7.35
C LEU A 234 -10.64 3.14 7.81
N SER A 235 -10.35 3.15 9.10
CA SER A 235 -9.00 2.91 9.60
C SER A 235 -8.57 1.46 9.38
N TRP A 236 -9.48 0.50 9.59
CA TRP A 236 -9.24 -0.91 9.26
C TRP A 236 -9.02 -1.13 7.76
N MET A 237 -9.79 -0.43 6.93
CA MET A 237 -9.61 -0.41 5.49
C MET A 237 -8.18 0.01 5.12
N PHE A 238 -7.70 1.15 5.64
CA PHE A 238 -6.34 1.62 5.35
C PHE A 238 -5.24 0.74 5.95
N ILE A 239 -5.44 0.17 7.14
CA ILE A 239 -4.51 -0.83 7.71
C ILE A 239 -4.39 -2.04 6.77
N LEU A 240 -5.53 -2.59 6.30
CA LEU A 240 -5.53 -3.72 5.37
C LEU A 240 -4.81 -3.37 4.07
N MET A 241 -5.09 -2.20 3.49
CA MET A 241 -4.43 -1.73 2.27
C MET A 241 -2.92 -1.61 2.46
N THR A 242 -2.46 -1.12 3.62
CA THR A 242 -1.02 -1.01 3.89
C THR A 242 -0.34 -2.36 4.10
N ILE A 243 -1.01 -3.31 4.75
CA ILE A 243 -0.49 -4.68 4.88
C ILE A 243 -0.34 -5.31 3.49
N LEU A 244 -1.37 -5.18 2.64
CA LEU A 244 -1.32 -5.70 1.27
C LEU A 244 -0.23 -5.02 0.46
N ASN A 245 -0.07 -3.70 0.57
CA ASN A 245 1.02 -2.98 -0.06
C ASN A 245 2.39 -3.53 0.36
N ALA A 246 2.65 -3.67 1.66
CA ALA A 246 3.92 -4.21 2.16
C ALA A 246 4.18 -5.64 1.65
N VAL A 247 3.16 -6.53 1.69
CA VAL A 247 3.28 -7.91 1.21
C VAL A 247 3.53 -7.97 -0.30
N CYS A 248 2.86 -7.13 -1.09
CA CYS A 248 3.00 -7.15 -2.55
C CYS A 248 4.30 -6.46 -3.03
N PHE A 249 4.84 -5.49 -2.29
CA PHE A 249 6.10 -4.82 -2.64
C PHE A 249 7.35 -5.58 -2.19
N THR A 250 7.26 -6.43 -1.15
CA THR A 250 8.44 -7.14 -0.62
C THR A 250 9.12 -8.04 -1.67
N PRO A 251 8.40 -8.88 -2.45
CA PRO A 251 9.04 -9.70 -3.48
C PRO A 251 9.75 -8.88 -4.54
N LYS A 252 9.14 -7.78 -5.01
CA LYS A 252 9.75 -6.85 -5.97
C LYS A 252 11.09 -6.30 -5.45
N LEU A 253 11.13 -5.83 -4.19
CA LEU A 253 12.36 -5.33 -3.60
C LEU A 253 13.47 -6.38 -3.55
N VAL A 254 13.13 -7.63 -3.20
CA VAL A 254 14.10 -8.73 -3.18
C VAL A 254 14.61 -9.04 -4.58
N LEU A 255 13.72 -9.11 -5.57
CA LEU A 255 14.08 -9.40 -6.96
C LEU A 255 14.91 -8.30 -7.61
N ASP A 256 14.61 -7.03 -7.33
CA ASP A 256 15.42 -5.90 -7.80
C ASP A 256 16.84 -5.94 -7.21
N ILE A 257 16.99 -6.33 -5.94
CA ILE A 257 18.32 -6.53 -5.32
C ILE A 257 19.06 -7.66 -6.03
N LEU A 258 18.43 -8.81 -6.23
CA LEU A 258 19.05 -9.96 -6.91
C LEU A 258 19.46 -9.64 -8.35
N TYR A 259 18.60 -8.93 -9.10
CA TYR A 259 18.90 -8.47 -10.44
C TYR A 259 20.02 -7.43 -10.47
N SER A 260 20.12 -6.57 -9.44
CA SER A 260 21.22 -5.61 -9.32
C SER A 260 22.57 -6.27 -9.04
N MET A 261 22.58 -7.46 -8.43
CA MET A 261 23.79 -8.25 -8.19
C MET A 261 24.19 -9.09 -9.41
N ASP A 262 23.21 -9.60 -10.16
CA ASP A 262 23.43 -10.36 -11.38
C ASP A 262 22.37 -10.01 -12.44
N ARG A 263 22.79 -9.30 -13.48
CA ARG A 263 21.94 -8.95 -14.64
C ARG A 263 21.49 -10.16 -15.46
N TYR A 264 22.16 -11.31 -15.32
CA TYR A 264 21.73 -12.59 -15.91
C TYR A 264 20.82 -13.39 -14.98
N PHE A 265 20.44 -12.84 -13.81
CA PHE A 265 19.71 -13.55 -12.77
C PHE A 265 18.45 -14.24 -13.30
N PHE A 266 17.63 -13.53 -14.08
CA PHE A 266 16.41 -14.09 -14.68
C PHE A 266 16.71 -15.01 -15.87
N LEU A 267 17.71 -14.68 -16.69
CA LEU A 267 18.07 -15.43 -17.91
C LEU A 267 18.62 -16.83 -17.63
N ASN A 268 19.26 -17.01 -16.47
CA ASN A 268 19.85 -18.27 -16.05
C ASN A 268 18.85 -19.25 -15.41
N LYS A 269 17.55 -18.91 -15.35
CA LYS A 269 16.50 -19.75 -14.75
C LYS A 269 15.77 -20.56 -15.81
N ASP A 270 15.29 -21.74 -15.41
CA ASP A 270 14.40 -22.54 -16.26
C ASP A 270 13.06 -21.82 -16.45
N LYS A 271 12.30 -22.25 -17.46
CA LYS A 271 11.06 -21.57 -17.87
C LYS A 271 10.03 -21.46 -16.73
N LEU A 272 9.90 -22.50 -15.91
CA LEU A 272 8.93 -22.50 -14.81
C LEU A 272 9.36 -21.48 -13.75
N LEU A 273 10.61 -21.53 -13.31
CA LEU A 273 11.12 -20.61 -12.30
C LEU A 273 11.15 -19.16 -12.79
N TYR A 274 11.54 -18.91 -14.04
CA TYR A 274 11.43 -17.58 -14.65
C TYR A 274 10.01 -17.03 -14.55
N SER A 275 9.00 -17.82 -14.95
CA SER A 275 7.59 -17.42 -14.91
C SER A 275 7.11 -17.12 -13.49
N VAL A 276 7.52 -17.93 -12.51
CA VAL A 276 7.18 -17.72 -11.09
C VAL A 276 7.84 -16.45 -10.55
N LEU A 277 9.13 -16.24 -10.82
CA LEU A 277 9.85 -15.05 -10.39
C LEU A 277 9.26 -13.79 -11.05
N HIS A 278 8.90 -13.87 -12.33
CA HIS A 278 8.26 -12.78 -13.05
C HIS A 278 6.88 -12.41 -12.48
N PHE A 279 6.09 -13.41 -12.08
CA PHE A 279 4.83 -13.18 -11.37
C PHE A 279 5.05 -12.44 -10.05
N PHE A 280 6.07 -12.84 -9.27
CA PHE A 280 6.41 -12.15 -8.02
C PHE A 280 7.03 -10.76 -8.24
N ASP A 281 7.72 -10.55 -9.36
CA ASP A 281 8.21 -9.22 -9.75
C ASP A 281 7.04 -8.26 -10.01
N ASN A 282 5.93 -8.78 -10.53
CA ASN A 282 4.75 -8.00 -10.91
C ASN A 282 3.61 -7.98 -9.87
N ILE A 283 3.72 -8.74 -8.78
CA ILE A 283 2.65 -8.83 -7.77
C ILE A 283 2.35 -7.48 -7.10
N PHE A 284 3.30 -6.54 -7.07
CA PHE A 284 3.07 -5.19 -6.55
C PHE A 284 1.97 -4.44 -7.30
N ILE A 285 1.72 -4.75 -8.59
CA ILE A 285 0.64 -4.16 -9.39
C ILE A 285 -0.73 -4.48 -8.78
N LEU A 286 -0.88 -5.67 -8.19
CA LEU A 286 -2.12 -6.13 -7.56
C LEU A 286 -2.61 -5.18 -6.45
N ASN A 287 -1.68 -4.51 -5.76
CA ASN A 287 -2.01 -3.51 -4.74
C ASN A 287 -2.91 -2.38 -5.30
N ASN A 288 -2.68 -1.97 -6.55
CA ASN A 288 -3.49 -0.94 -7.21
C ASN A 288 -4.87 -1.45 -7.65
N VAL A 289 -5.00 -2.77 -7.90
CA VAL A 289 -6.25 -3.42 -8.33
C VAL A 289 -7.19 -3.69 -7.16
N ILE A 290 -6.66 -4.07 -6.00
CA ILE A 290 -7.47 -4.52 -4.87
C ILE A 290 -8.20 -3.35 -4.16
N ASN A 291 -7.69 -2.13 -4.26
CA ASN A 291 -8.18 -0.97 -3.51
C ASN A 291 -9.70 -0.68 -3.70
N PRO A 292 -10.26 -0.66 -4.93
CA PRO A 292 -11.71 -0.56 -5.16
C PRO A 292 -12.54 -1.68 -4.49
N PHE A 293 -12.05 -2.91 -4.48
CA PHE A 293 -12.73 -4.04 -3.84
C PHE A 293 -12.76 -3.86 -2.32
N ILE A 294 -11.65 -3.43 -1.73
CA ILE A 294 -11.56 -3.08 -0.31
C ILE A 294 -12.57 -1.99 0.06
N TYR A 295 -12.72 -0.94 -0.76
CA TYR A 295 -13.74 0.08 -0.55
C TYR A 295 -15.15 -0.52 -0.61
N GLY A 296 -15.38 -1.42 -1.56
CA GLY A 296 -16.61 -2.21 -1.66
C GLY A 296 -16.95 -2.94 -0.36
N PHE A 297 -15.98 -3.53 0.33
CA PHE A 297 -16.22 -4.25 1.58
C PHE A 297 -16.35 -3.33 2.81
N PHE A 298 -15.49 -2.31 2.94
CA PHE A 298 -15.37 -1.52 4.18
C PHE A 298 -16.15 -0.20 4.17
N ASP A 299 -16.42 0.39 3.00
CA ASP A 299 -17.05 1.70 2.89
C ASP A 299 -18.52 1.60 2.46
N ARG A 300 -19.43 1.66 3.45
CA ARG A 300 -20.88 1.62 3.22
C ARG A 300 -21.38 2.76 2.33
N ASP A 301 -20.84 3.96 2.47
CA ASP A 301 -21.36 5.10 1.71
C ASP A 301 -20.82 5.07 0.27
N PHE A 302 -19.61 4.52 0.07
CA PHE A 302 -19.12 4.18 -1.27
C PHE A 302 -20.07 3.19 -1.94
N ARG A 303 -20.45 2.09 -1.28
CA ARG A 303 -21.42 1.13 -1.82
C ARG A 303 -22.76 1.78 -2.19
N ASN A 304 -23.30 2.64 -1.32
CA ASN A 304 -24.57 3.29 -1.56
C ASN A 304 -24.50 4.25 -2.77
N ARG A 305 -23.40 5.01 -2.89
CA ARG A 305 -23.15 5.90 -4.04
C ARG A 305 -22.92 5.11 -5.32
N PHE A 306 -22.18 4.00 -5.24
CA PHE A 306 -21.92 3.10 -6.35
C PHE A 306 -23.23 2.51 -6.87
N LYS A 307 -24.05 1.90 -6.00
CA LYS A 307 -25.38 1.38 -6.36
C LYS A 307 -26.27 2.44 -7.00
N LYS A 308 -26.34 3.65 -6.41
CA LYS A 308 -27.17 4.73 -6.97
C LYS A 308 -26.75 5.09 -8.40
N ARG A 309 -25.43 5.18 -8.68
CA ARG A 309 -24.93 5.51 -10.02
C ARG A 309 -25.06 4.35 -11.00
N PHE A 310 -24.70 3.12 -10.60
CA PHE A 310 -24.80 1.95 -11.46
C PHE A 310 -26.25 1.58 -11.79
N CYS A 311 -27.19 1.69 -10.85
CA CYS A 311 -28.61 1.48 -11.10
C CYS A 311 -29.28 2.60 -11.91
N LEU A 312 -28.65 3.78 -12.01
CA LEU A 312 -29.05 4.86 -12.93
C LEU A 312 -28.44 4.68 -14.33
N CYS A 313 -27.30 4.01 -14.46
CA CYS A 313 -26.69 3.67 -15.75
C CYS A 313 -27.24 2.38 -16.38
N LEU A 314 -27.99 1.57 -15.61
CA LEU A 314 -28.66 0.34 -16.06
C LEU A 314 -30.18 0.53 -16.24
N LYS A 315 -30.66 1.78 -16.20
CA LYS A 315 -32.01 2.20 -16.58
C LYS A 315 -31.91 3.04 -17.84
#